data_AF-A0A846E5L9-F1
#
_entry.id   AF-A0A846E5L9-F1
#
_cell.length_a   1.000
_cell.length_b   1.000
_cell.length_c   1.000
_cell.angle_alpha   90.00
_cell.angle_beta   90.00
_cell.angle_gamma   90.00
#
_symmetry.space_group_name_H-M   'P 1'
#
loop_
_entity.id
_entity.type
_entity.pdbx_description
1 polymer ?
#
loop_
_entity_poly.entity_id
_entity_poly.type
_entity_poly.pdbx_seq_one_letter_code
_entity_poly.pdbx_strand_id
1 'polypeptide(L)' 'MDLEEKTESHKNTNYYCDCFSQIKVYKNQKKGGEALNQPILLLSVIDLITQGIIQNNKIFISDQLINTFKKYWQI' A
#
# COMPACT_ATOMS: atom_id res chain seq x y z
N MET A 1 -21.57 -34.51 -1.66
CA MET A 1 -20.28 -34.53 -0.96
C MET A 1 -19.23 -34.41 -2.05
N ASP A 2 -18.55 -33.29 -2.25
CA ASP A 2 -18.30 -32.16 -1.36
C ASP A 2 -18.12 -30.89 -2.21
N LEU A 3 -18.86 -29.84 -1.85
CA LEU A 3 -18.55 -28.48 -2.28
C LEU A 3 -17.81 -27.86 -1.10
N GLU A 4 -16.48 -27.90 -1.12
CA GLU A 4 -15.67 -27.06 -0.24
C GLU A 4 -15.82 -25.61 -0.72
N GLU A 5 -16.85 -24.95 -0.19
CA GLU A 5 -16.96 -23.50 -0.18
C GLU A 5 -15.79 -22.94 0.62
N LYS A 6 -14.76 -22.48 -0.11
CA LYS A 6 -13.62 -21.76 0.45
C LYS A 6 -14.16 -20.47 1.09
N THR A 7 -14.19 -20.45 2.42
CA THR A 7 -14.61 -19.30 3.23
C THR A 7 -13.93 -18.01 2.75
N GLU A 8 -14.71 -17.12 2.16
CA GLU A 8 -14.26 -15.78 1.79
C GLU A 8 -13.93 -15.04 3.09
N SER A 9 -12.63 -14.86 3.37
CA SER A 9 -12.21 -14.17 4.59
C SER A 9 -12.83 -12.77 4.60
N HIS A 10 -13.56 -12.40 5.64
CA HIS A 10 -14.17 -11.07 5.80
C HIS A 10 -13.10 -9.96 5.91
N LYS A 11 -12.49 -9.58 4.78
CA LYS A 11 -11.52 -8.49 4.69
C LYS A 11 -12.27 -7.16 4.67
N ASN A 12 -12.51 -6.61 5.85
CA ASN A 12 -13.14 -5.29 6.03
C ASN A 12 -12.08 -4.20 6.24
N THR A 13 -12.51 -2.94 6.41
CA THR A 13 -11.63 -1.80 6.65
C THR A 13 -10.70 -2.04 7.85
N ASN A 14 -11.22 -2.55 8.97
CA ASN A 14 -10.42 -2.81 10.17
C ASN A 14 -9.31 -3.83 9.89
N TYR A 15 -9.62 -4.91 9.18
CA TYR A 15 -8.64 -5.91 8.76
C TYR A 15 -7.49 -5.26 7.97
N TYR A 16 -7.78 -4.36 7.03
CA TYR A 16 -6.73 -3.68 6.26
C TYR A 16 -5.98 -2.63 7.09
N CYS A 17 -6.65 -1.89 7.99
CA CYS A 17 -5.99 -1.00 8.93
C CYS A 17 -4.98 -1.76 9.80
N ASP A 18 -5.36 -2.93 10.32
CA ASP A 18 -4.47 -3.79 11.10
C ASP A 18 -3.29 -4.26 10.25
N CYS A 19 -3.52 -4.69 9.00
CA CYS A 19 -2.44 -5.06 8.07
C CYS A 19 -1.46 -3.89 7.82
N PHE A 20 -1.98 -2.68 7.60
CA PHE A 20 -1.17 -1.50 7.32
C PHE A 20 -0.34 -1.08 8.54
N SER A 21 -0.88 -1.23 9.75
CA SER A 21 -0.15 -0.95 11.01
C SER A 21 1.07 -1.85 11.21
N GLN A 22 1.08 -3.03 10.58
CA GLN A 22 2.13 -4.05 10.71
C GLN A 22 3.17 -4.02 9.58
N ILE A 23 3.09 -3.04 8.67
CA ILE A 23 4.07 -2.90 7.58
C ILE A 23 5.47 -2.70 8.17
N LYS A 24 6.40 -3.59 7.79
CA LYS A 24 7.78 -3.56 8.28
C LYS A 24 8.57 -2.48 7.56
N VAL A 25 8.77 -1.37 8.25
CA VAL A 25 9.67 -0.31 7.80
C VAL A 25 11.12 -0.73 8.04
N TYR A 26 11.98 -0.59 7.03
CA TYR A 26 13.39 -0.86 7.21
C TYR A 26 14.01 0.23 8.08
N LYS A 27 14.57 -0.16 9.23
CA LYS A 27 15.21 0.78 10.16
C LYS A 27 16.72 0.71 9.97
N ASN A 28 17.32 1.74 9.36
CA ASN A 28 18.76 1.83 9.29
C ASN A 28 19.30 2.54 10.53
N GLN A 29 19.58 1.75 11.58
CA GLN A 29 20.12 2.27 12.84
C GLN A 29 21.47 2.99 12.68
N LYS A 30 22.24 2.69 11.62
CA LYS A 30 23.57 3.28 11.38
C LYS A 30 23.55 4.62 10.63
N LYS A 31 22.45 4.92 9.91
CA LYS A 31 22.30 6.17 9.13
C LYS A 31 21.16 7.06 9.62
N GLY A 32 20.60 6.77 10.80
CA GLY A 32 19.63 7.64 11.48
C GLY A 32 18.27 7.77 10.79
N GLY A 33 17.91 6.83 9.90
CA GLY A 33 16.70 6.96 9.09
C GLY A 33 15.88 5.69 9.01
N GLU A 34 14.57 5.83 9.15
CA GLU A 34 13.59 4.84 8.76
C GLU A 34 13.33 4.94 7.25
N ALA A 35 13.55 3.87 6.50
CA ALA A 35 13.22 3.83 5.08
C ALA A 35 11.74 3.49 4.92
N LEU A 36 10.91 4.53 4.81
CA LEU A 36 9.45 4.47 4.74
C LEU A 36 8.91 4.12 3.34
N ASN A 37 9.71 3.44 2.51
CA ASN A 37 9.40 3.20 1.10
C ASN A 37 8.11 2.38 0.93
N GLN A 38 7.88 1.37 1.76
CA GLN A 38 6.66 0.54 1.68
C GLN A 38 5.38 1.31 2.06
N PRO A 39 5.30 1.98 3.24
CA PRO A 39 4.15 2.82 3.57
C PRO A 39 3.87 3.94 2.55
N ILE A 40 4.92 4.62 2.06
CA ILE A 40 4.76 5.73 1.12
C ILE A 40 4.24 5.23 -0.23
N LEU A 41 4.71 4.06 -0.70
CA LEU A 41 4.17 3.45 -1.92
C LEU A 41 2.69 3.08 -1.77
N LEU A 42 2.32 2.49 -0.63
CA LEU A 42 0.92 2.15 -0.37
C LEU A 42 0.02 3.39 -0.37
N LEU A 43 0.44 4.46 0.32
CA LEU A 43 -0.29 5.72 0.35
C LEU A 43 -0.44 6.32 -1.05
N SER A 44 0.63 6.28 -1.85
CA SER A 44 0.62 6.75 -3.24
C SER A 44 -0.40 6.00 -4.10
N VAL A 45 -0.49 4.67 -3.93
CA VAL A 45 -1.46 3.84 -4.65
C VAL A 45 -2.89 4.16 -4.19
N ILE A 46 -3.14 4.30 -2.89
CA ILE A 46 -4.46 4.65 -2.34
C ILE A 46 -4.93 6.01 -2.89
N ASP A 47 -4.04 7.01 -2.94
CA ASP A 47 -4.33 8.33 -3.49
C ASP A 47 -4.71 8.25 -4.98
N LEU A 48 -3.94 7.51 -5.78
CA LEU A 48 -4.25 7.34 -7.20
C LEU A 48 -5.55 6.53 -7.47
N ILE A 49 -5.90 5.58 -6.59
CA ILE A 49 -7.22 4.92 -6.65
C ILE A 49 -8.32 5.92 -6.32
N THR A 50 -8.12 6.74 -5.28
CA THR A 50 -9.09 7.76 -4.84
C THR A 50 -9.35 8.81 -5.92
N GLN A 51 -8.32 9.19 -6.68
CA GLN A 51 -8.41 10.11 -7.83
C GLN A 51 -9.00 9.45 -9.08
N GLY A 52 -9.27 8.15 -9.07
CA GLY A 52 -9.75 7.41 -10.25
C GLY A 52 -8.68 7.23 -11.33
N ILE A 53 -7.39 7.33 -11.01
CA ILE A 53 -6.29 7.08 -11.95
C ILE A 53 -6.01 5.58 -12.05
N ILE A 54 -5.95 4.89 -10.91
CA ILE A 54 -5.87 3.42 -10.86
C ILE A 54 -7.28 2.88 -10.69
N GLN A 55 -7.86 2.35 -11.78
CA GLN A 55 -9.23 1.81 -11.77
C GLN A 55 -9.27 0.28 -11.91
N ASN A 56 -8.15 -0.33 -12.31
CA ASN A 56 -8.04 -1.76 -12.51
C ASN A 56 -7.21 -2.37 -11.36
N ASN A 57 -7.43 -3.65 -11.07
CA ASN A 57 -6.63 -4.39 -10.08
C ASN A 57 -5.21 -4.73 -10.60
N LYS A 58 -4.50 -3.70 -11.08
CA LYS A 58 -3.14 -3.74 -11.63
C LYS A 58 -2.47 -2.42 -11.32
N ILE A 59 -1.27 -2.47 -10.75
CA ILE A 59 -0.46 -1.28 -10.45
C ILE A 59 0.67 -1.25 -11.47
N PHE A 60 0.63 -0.27 -12.37
CA PHE A 60 1.71 -0.01 -13.33
C PHE A 60 2.66 1.03 -12.75
N ILE A 61 3.95 0.90 -13.07
CA ILE A 61 4.93 1.96 -12.78
C ILE A 61 4.72 3.08 -13.80
N SER A 62 3.87 4.04 -13.45
CA SER A 62 3.56 5.21 -14.27
C SER A 62 4.23 6.47 -13.72
N ASP A 63 4.36 7.50 -14.56
CA ASP A 63 4.85 8.81 -14.13
C ASP A 63 4.00 9.40 -13.00
N GLN A 64 2.68 9.16 -13.02
CA GLN A 64 1.76 9.58 -11.96
C GLN A 64 2.14 8.93 -10.62
N LEU A 65 2.37 7.61 -10.61
CA LEU A 65 2.78 6.89 -9.40
C LEU A 65 4.14 7.37 -8.90
N ILE A 66 5.12 7.56 -9.79
CA ILE A 66 6.44 8.06 -9.44
C ILE A 66 6.36 9.47 -8.83
N ASN A 67 5.56 10.35 -9.42
CA ASN A 67 5.41 11.73 -8.96
C ASN A 67 4.68 11.80 -7.61
N THR A 68 3.59 11.04 -7.44
CA THR A 68 2.87 10.95 -6.15
C THR A 68 3.78 10.39 -5.06
N PHE A 69 4.55 9.34 -5.37
CA PHE A 69 5.53 8.79 -4.43
C PHE A 69 6.58 9.82 -4.00
N LYS A 70 7.19 10.53 -4.95
CA LYS A 70 8.18 11.58 -4.66
C LYS A 70 7.58 12.71 -3.84
N LYS A 71 6.34 13.11 -4.14
CA LYS A 71 5.62 14.13 -3.38
C LYS A 71 5.48 13.73 -1.92
N TYR A 72 5.04 12.51 -1.63
CA TYR A 72 4.90 12.03 -0.25
C TYR A 72 6.23 11.74 0.45
N TRP A 73 7.30 11.47 -0.30
CA TRP A 73 8.64 11.28 0.26
C TRP A 73 9.29 12.60 0.72
N GLN A 74 8.89 13.74 0.15
CA GLN A 74 9.47 15.06 0.45
C GLN A 74 8.78 15.80 1.60
N ILE A 75 7.68 15.26 2.14
CA ILE A 75 6.95 15.79 3.29
C ILE A 75 7.58 15.24 4.57
#